data_AF-A0A642C882-F1
#
_entry.id   AF-A0A642C882-F1
#
_cell.length_a   1.000
_cell.length_b   1.000
_cell.length_c   1.000
_cell.angle_alpha   90.00
_cell.angle_beta   90.00
_cell.angle_gamma   90.00
#
_symmetry.space_group_name_H-M   'P 1'
#
loop_
_entity.id
_entity.type
_entity.pdbx_description
1 polymer ?
#
loop_
_entity_poly.entity_id
_entity_poly.type
_entity_poly.pdbx_seq_one_letter_code
_entity_poly.pdbx_strand_id
1 'polypeptide(L)'
;MKYWKQGFYDEPIDGSVEITDEYYQELLAGQSTGLIITESKNRYPILVEYEYDIEEVRKIKVSEIQLFDKSSIVNSFDLLGKSMWLDKSTRVGLFNSISIEKQIGKTDTVLWYDA
;
A
#
# COMPACT_ATOMS: atom_id res chain seq x y z
N MET A 1 16.02 14.15 -29.88
CA MET A 1 14.58 14.33 -30.16
C MET A 1 13.89 13.01 -29.92
N LYS A 2 12.59 13.04 -29.57
CA LYS A 2 11.75 11.84 -29.42
C LYS A 2 10.50 11.99 -30.28
N TYR A 3 9.85 10.86 -30.54
CA TYR A 3 8.61 10.82 -31.32
C TYR A 3 7.48 10.21 -30.49
N TRP A 4 6.35 10.90 -30.42
CA TRP A 4 5.18 10.48 -29.66
C TRP A 4 4.10 9.89 -30.56
N LYS A 5 3.58 8.71 -30.17
CA LYS A 5 2.33 8.13 -30.68
C LYS A 5 1.82 7.10 -29.66
N GLN A 6 1.02 7.56 -28.68
CA GLN A 6 0.57 6.70 -27.57
C GLN A 6 1.73 5.97 -26.85
N GLY A 7 2.92 6.58 -26.86
CA GLY A 7 4.19 5.97 -26.51
C GLY A 7 5.35 6.77 -27.10
N PHE A 8 6.54 6.63 -26.52
CA PHE A 8 7.76 7.31 -26.98
C PHE A 8 8.61 6.38 -27.84
N TYR A 9 9.11 6.92 -28.95
CA TYR A 9 9.94 6.23 -29.92
C TYR A 9 11.22 7.03 -30.22
N ASP A 10 12.30 6.31 -30.51
CA ASP A 10 13.60 6.90 -30.87
C ASP A 10 13.67 7.33 -32.34
N GLU A 11 12.88 6.68 -33.19
CA GLU A 11 12.80 6.95 -34.63
C GLU A 11 11.41 7.45 -35.03
N PRO A 12 11.29 8.28 -36.09
CA PRO A 12 10.01 8.76 -36.57
C PRO A 12 9.17 7.59 -37.08
N ILE A 13 7.97 7.45 -36.51
CA ILE A 13 6.98 6.48 -36.98
C ILE A 13 5.80 7.20 -37.64
N ASP A 14 5.10 6.53 -38.56
CA ASP A 14 3.99 7.13 -39.27
C ASP A 14 2.90 7.66 -38.31
N GLY A 15 2.54 8.93 -38.49
CA GLY A 15 1.58 9.64 -37.65
C GLY A 15 2.09 10.06 -36.26
N SER A 16 3.38 9.88 -35.95
CA SER A 16 3.98 10.42 -34.72
C SER A 16 4.21 11.92 -34.79
N VAL A 17 4.32 12.52 -33.60
CA VAL A 17 4.65 13.92 -33.41
C VAL A 17 6.05 14.01 -32.81
N GLU A 18 6.91 14.81 -33.43
CA GLU A 18 8.26 15.08 -32.91
C GLU A 18 8.20 16.00 -31.68
N ILE A 19 8.96 15.65 -30.65
CA ILE A 19 9.11 16.43 -29.43
C ILE A 19 10.60 16.59 -29.08
N THR A 20 10.91 17.68 -28.37
CA THR A 20 12.27 17.93 -27.92
C THR A 20 12.68 17.00 -26.78
N ASP A 21 13.99 16.78 -26.62
CA ASP A 21 14.49 15.96 -25.52
C ASP A 21 14.21 16.62 -24.17
N GLU A 22 14.24 17.95 -24.11
CA GLU A 22 13.85 18.72 -22.92
C GLU A 22 12.40 18.46 -22.55
N TYR A 23 11.47 18.56 -23.50
CA TYR A 23 10.06 18.32 -23.24
C TYR A 23 9.79 16.86 -22.85
N TYR A 24 10.50 15.92 -23.45
CA TYR A 24 10.46 14.52 -23.04
C TYR A 24 10.89 14.34 -21.58
N GLN A 25 11.98 14.99 -21.14
CA GLN A 25 12.43 14.93 -19.74
C GLN A 25 11.41 15.57 -18.78
N GLU A 26 10.76 16.68 -19.16
CA GLU A 26 9.69 17.29 -18.37
C GLU A 26 8.51 16.34 -18.18
N LEU A 27 8.10 15.63 -19.24
CA LEU A 27 7.03 14.63 -19.19
C LEU A 27 7.38 13.47 -18.24
N LEU A 28 8.62 12.96 -18.30
CA LEU A 28 9.08 11.91 -17.40
C LEU A 28 9.15 12.40 -15.93
N ALA A 29 9.62 13.63 -15.71
CA ALA A 29 9.65 14.24 -14.39
C ALA A 29 8.22 14.36 -13.83
N GLY A 30 7.26 14.86 -14.63
CA GLY A 30 5.85 14.92 -14.25
C GLY A 30 5.28 13.55 -13.90
N GLN A 31 5.61 12.52 -14.68
CA GLN A 31 5.19 11.15 -14.39
C GLN A 31 5.73 10.64 -13.04
N SER A 32 6.98 10.97 -12.71
CA SER A 32 7.59 10.62 -11.41
C SER A 32 6.92 11.31 -10.21
N THR A 33 6.21 12.42 -10.45
CA THR A 33 5.43 13.14 -9.43
C THR A 33 3.98 12.65 -9.31
N GLY A 34 3.57 11.62 -10.07
CA GLY A 34 2.25 11.01 -10.00
C GLY A 34 1.24 11.48 -11.07
N LEU A 35 1.69 12.29 -12.03
CA LEU A 35 0.90 12.62 -13.23
C LEU A 35 0.95 11.47 -14.23
N ILE A 36 -0.01 11.42 -15.14
CA ILE A 36 0.02 10.50 -16.29
C ILE A 36 0.20 11.27 -17.59
N ILE A 37 0.91 10.65 -18.53
CA ILE A 37 1.12 11.19 -19.87
C ILE A 37 0.00 10.67 -20.76
N THR A 38 -0.82 11.56 -21.28
CA THR A 38 -1.94 11.26 -22.18
C THR A 38 -1.82 12.04 -23.48
N GLU A 39 -2.59 11.66 -24.49
CA GLU A 39 -2.60 12.39 -25.77
C GLU A 39 -3.64 13.51 -25.75
N SER A 40 -3.20 14.72 -26.10
CA SER A 40 -4.09 15.88 -26.28
C SER A 40 -4.86 15.82 -27.60
N LYS A 41 -5.86 16.71 -27.75
CA LYS A 41 -6.61 16.88 -29.02
C LYS A 41 -5.73 17.17 -30.23
N ASN A 42 -4.53 17.72 -30.01
CA ASN A 42 -3.58 18.05 -31.07
C ASN A 42 -2.53 16.94 -31.32
N ARG A 43 -2.72 15.73 -30.74
CA ARG A 43 -1.80 14.58 -30.81
C ARG A 43 -0.45 14.77 -30.11
N TYR A 44 -0.32 15.76 -29.24
CA TYR A 44 0.86 15.95 -28.39
C TYR A 44 0.67 15.27 -27.04
N PRO A 45 1.73 14.70 -26.45
CA PRO A 45 1.68 14.20 -25.08
C PRO A 45 1.48 15.36 -24.11
N ILE A 46 0.62 15.19 -23.12
CA ILE A 46 0.36 16.16 -22.05
C ILE A 46 0.30 15.46 -20.70
N LEU A 47 0.67 16.16 -19.63
CA LEU A 47 0.53 15.68 -18.26
C LEU A 47 -0.86 16.00 -17.74
N VAL A 48 -1.50 15.00 -17.14
CA VAL A 48 -2.79 15.15 -16.45
C VAL A 48 -2.74 14.40 -15.12
N GLU A 49 -3.56 14.81 -14.15
CA GLU A 49 -3.69 14.09 -12.89
C GLU A 49 -4.31 12.71 -13.14
N TYR A 50 -3.84 11.71 -12.39
CA TYR A 50 -4.49 10.40 -12.41
C TYR A 50 -5.81 10.48 -11.65
N GLU A 51 -6.92 10.47 -12.39
CA GLU A 51 -8.25 10.30 -11.80
C GLU A 51 -8.47 8.82 -11.50
N TYR A 52 -8.40 8.47 -10.22
CA TYR A 52 -8.73 7.11 -9.76
C TYR A 52 -10.20 6.81 -10.01
N ASP A 53 -10.48 5.61 -10.52
CA ASP A 53 -11.85 5.12 -10.53
C ASP A 53 -12.31 4.70 -9.12
N ILE A 54 -13.63 4.64 -8.92
CA ILE A 54 -14.21 4.33 -7.59
C ILE A 54 -13.79 2.94 -7.06
N GLU A 55 -13.58 1.97 -7.94
CA GLU A 55 -13.17 0.62 -7.56
C GLU A 55 -11.69 0.58 -7.16
N GLU A 56 -10.84 1.35 -7.82
CA GLU A 56 -9.44 1.57 -7.42
C GLU A 56 -9.35 2.24 -6.05
N VAL A 57 -10.07 3.35 -5.85
CA VAL A 57 -10.10 4.05 -4.55
C VAL A 57 -10.58 3.10 -3.46
N ARG A 58 -11.62 2.31 -3.74
CA ARG A 58 -12.12 1.29 -2.80
C ARG A 58 -11.04 0.26 -2.47
N LYS A 59 -10.33 -0.29 -3.45
CA LYS A 59 -9.25 -1.28 -3.23
C LYS A 59 -8.12 -0.68 -2.39
N ILE A 60 -7.72 0.55 -2.67
CA ILE A 60 -6.70 1.27 -1.89
C ILE A 60 -7.17 1.39 -0.44
N LYS A 61 -8.38 1.92 -0.20
CA LYS A 61 -8.92 2.12 1.16
C LYS A 61 -9.07 0.81 1.94
N VAL A 62 -9.56 -0.26 1.30
CA VAL A 62 -9.64 -1.59 1.93
C VAL A 62 -8.26 -2.09 2.31
N SER A 63 -7.25 -1.89 1.46
CA SER A 63 -5.88 -2.31 1.73
C SER A 63 -5.26 -1.53 2.90
N GLU A 64 -5.48 -0.22 2.97
CA GLU A 64 -5.07 0.63 4.09
C GLU A 64 -5.68 0.17 5.42
N ILE A 65 -7.00 -0.12 5.44
CA ILE A 65 -7.69 -0.64 6.62
C ILE A 65 -7.09 -1.99 7.02
N GLN A 66 -6.86 -2.90 6.09
CA GLN A 66 -6.27 -4.20 6.39
C GLN A 66 -4.85 -4.11 6.96
N LEU A 67 -4.05 -3.14 6.51
CA LEU A 67 -2.72 -2.88 7.06
C LEU A 67 -2.83 -2.31 8.48
N PHE A 68 -3.73 -1.36 8.70
CA PHE A 68 -3.99 -0.80 10.02
C PHE A 68 -4.49 -1.85 11.00
N ASP A 69 -5.45 -2.70 10.59
CA ASP A 69 -6.02 -3.79 11.39
C ASP A 69 -4.98 -4.85 11.79
N LYS A 70 -3.90 -4.98 11.03
CA LYS A 70 -2.78 -5.89 11.32
C LYS A 70 -1.65 -5.20 12.09
N SER A 71 -1.71 -3.89 12.27
CA SER A 71 -0.68 -3.15 12.99
C SER A 71 -0.73 -3.45 14.49
N SER A 72 0.36 -3.17 15.20
CA SER A 72 0.43 -3.27 16.66
C SER A 72 -0.46 -2.24 17.37
N ILE A 73 -0.92 -1.19 16.68
CA ILE A 73 -1.71 -0.11 17.29
C ILE A 73 -3.09 -0.59 17.71
N VAL A 74 -3.78 -1.34 16.86
CA VAL A 74 -5.11 -1.92 17.19
C VAL A 74 -5.00 -3.23 17.96
N ASN A 75 -3.85 -3.88 17.81
CA ASN A 75 -3.53 -5.16 18.38
C ASN A 75 -2.59 -4.93 19.58
N SER A 76 -2.96 -4.05 20.50
CA SER A 76 -2.30 -3.92 21.80
C SER A 76 -3.24 -3.21 22.78
N PHE A 77 -2.96 -3.35 24.08
CA PHE A 77 -3.62 -2.59 25.14
C PHE A 77 -2.59 -2.25 26.21
N ASP A 78 -2.77 -1.15 26.93
CA ASP A 78 -1.84 -0.79 28.00
C ASP A 78 -2.27 -1.42 29.33
N LEU A 79 -1.33 -2.10 29.99
CA LEU A 79 -1.45 -2.58 31.35
C LEU A 79 -0.34 -1.96 32.20
N LEU A 80 -0.73 -1.11 33.15
CA LEU A 80 0.21 -0.40 34.02
C LEU A 80 1.30 0.38 33.23
N GLY A 81 0.92 0.95 32.08
CA GLY A 81 1.84 1.70 31.22
C GLY A 81 2.75 0.85 30.33
N LYS A 82 2.58 -0.49 30.34
CA LYS A 82 3.21 -1.39 29.38
C LYS A 82 2.23 -1.75 28.27
N SER A 83 2.64 -1.54 27.02
CA SER A 83 1.89 -2.02 25.86
C SER A 83 1.94 -3.54 25.81
N MET A 84 0.78 -4.16 26.02
CA MET A 84 0.57 -5.60 26.01
C MET A 84 0.02 -6.04 24.65
N TRP A 85 0.70 -6.99 24.02
CA TRP A 85 0.13 -7.78 22.95
C TRP A 85 0.72 -9.17 22.95
N LEU A 86 -0.13 -10.16 22.70
CA LEU A 86 0.29 -11.54 22.51
C LEU A 86 0.08 -11.92 21.05
N ASP A 87 1.16 -12.32 20.39
CA ASP A 87 1.06 -12.77 19.01
C ASP A 87 0.15 -14.00 18.88
N LYS A 88 -0.22 -14.32 17.65
CA LYS A 88 -1.16 -15.42 17.37
C LYS A 88 -0.65 -16.75 17.96
N SER A 89 0.64 -17.04 17.85
CA SER A 89 1.21 -18.30 18.32
C SER A 89 1.15 -18.41 19.85
N THR A 90 1.50 -17.32 20.56
CA THR A 90 1.39 -17.26 22.02
C THR A 90 -0.06 -17.39 22.46
N ARG A 91 -1.01 -16.69 21.82
CA ARG A 91 -2.43 -16.80 22.17
C ARG A 91 -2.98 -18.21 21.98
N VAL A 92 -2.63 -18.87 20.88
CA VAL A 92 -3.05 -20.26 20.63
C VAL A 92 -2.42 -21.21 21.66
N GLY A 93 -1.13 -21.03 21.97
CA GLY A 93 -0.44 -21.81 22.99
C GLY A 93 -1.08 -21.66 24.37
N LEU A 94 -1.32 -20.42 24.80
CA LEU A 94 -1.99 -20.11 26.06
C LEU A 94 -3.42 -20.66 26.11
N PHE A 95 -4.19 -20.52 25.03
CA PHE A 95 -5.53 -21.08 24.99
C PHE A 95 -5.52 -22.58 25.24
N ASN A 96 -4.60 -23.31 24.62
CA ASN A 96 -4.46 -24.75 24.83
C ASN A 96 -4.01 -25.08 26.25
N SER A 97 -2.97 -24.43 26.76
CA SER A 97 -2.46 -24.72 28.11
C SER A 97 -3.49 -24.39 29.20
N ILE A 98 -4.12 -23.22 29.14
CA ILE A 98 -5.13 -22.77 30.10
C ILE A 98 -6.37 -23.67 30.03
N SER A 99 -6.76 -24.14 28.83
CA SER A 99 -7.88 -25.08 28.70
C SER A 99 -7.61 -26.41 29.40
N ILE A 100 -6.38 -26.93 29.32
CA ILE A 100 -5.97 -28.14 30.04
C ILE A 100 -5.97 -27.89 31.56
N GLU A 101 -5.40 -26.78 32.00
CA GLU A 101 -5.40 -26.38 33.42
C GLU A 101 -6.83 -26.31 33.98
N LYS A 102 -7.75 -25.73 33.22
CA LYS A 102 -9.16 -25.65 33.59
C LYS A 102 -9.82 -27.03 33.68
N GLN A 103 -9.51 -27.96 32.79
CA GLN A 103 -10.05 -29.33 32.81
C GLN A 103 -9.61 -30.12 34.04
N ILE A 104 -8.41 -29.87 34.56
CA ILE A 104 -7.90 -30.50 35.79
C ILE A 104 -8.31 -29.73 37.07
N GLY A 105 -9.18 -28.72 36.95
CA GLY A 105 -9.77 -28.01 38.08
C GLY A 105 -8.98 -26.82 38.60
N LYS A 106 -7.94 -26.34 37.90
CA LYS A 106 -7.32 -25.05 38.28
C LYS A 106 -8.30 -23.91 38.01
N THR A 107 -8.38 -23.01 38.99
CA THR A 107 -9.20 -21.78 38.92
C THR A 107 -8.41 -20.57 38.42
N ASP A 108 -7.08 -20.60 38.60
CA ASP A 108 -6.20 -19.45 38.37
C ASP A 108 -4.96 -19.86 37.56
N THR A 109 -4.55 -18.97 36.66
CA THR A 109 -3.31 -19.05 35.87
C THR A 109 -2.55 -17.73 35.97
N VAL A 110 -1.25 -17.80 36.26
CA VAL A 110 -0.37 -16.61 36.32
C VAL A 110 0.46 -16.54 35.05
N LEU A 111 0.42 -15.40 34.35
CA LEU A 111 1.20 -15.12 33.16
C LEU A 111 2.30 -14.10 33.48
N TRP A 112 3.53 -14.38 33.05
CA TRP A 112 4.67 -13.48 33.15
C TRP A 112 4.94 -12.88 31.77
N TYR A 113 5.07 -11.55 31.69
CA TYR A 113 5.33 -10.80 30.47
C TYR A 113 6.63 -10.01 30.64
N ASP A 114 7.49 -9.97 29.62
CA ASP A 114 8.88 -9.47 29.67
C ASP A 114 9.81 -10.22 30.65
N ALA A 115 9.88 -11.56 30.57
CA ALA A 115 10.85 -12.36 31.34
C ALA A 115 12.23 -12.43 30.66
#